data_AF-A0A7J3WBB8-F1
#
_entry.id   AF-A0A7J3WBB8-F1
#
_cell.length_a   1.000
_cell.length_b   1.000
_cell.length_c   1.000
_cell.angle_alpha   90.00
_cell.angle_beta   90.00
_cell.angle_gamma   90.00
#
_symmetry.space_group_name_H-M   'P 1'
#
loop_
_entity.id
_entity.type
_entity.pdbx_description
1 polymer ?
#
loop_
_entity_poly.entity_id
_entity_poly.type
_entity_poly.pdbx_seq_one_letter_code
_entity_poly.pdbx_strand_id
1 'polypeptide(L)'
;MPKIKAAIIGVGNCASALVQGVYFYKDVDDNTFVPGLMHPRLGGYHVGDIEFVAAFDIDKNKVGLDLSQAIFQKPNCTLRFADVPHLGVEVMRGMTHDSIGKYLRDVVVKHDSPTVDVADVLKSTGADVVVNFLPVGSESATKWYVEQALMAGTGFVNGIPVFIAREKRWQEIFAKHNVPIIGDDVKSQVGATILHRVLTKLFVDRGVKIERSYQLNFGGNTDFLNMLER
;
A
#
# COMPACT_ATOMS: atom_id res chain seq x y z
N MET A 1 -17.65 -14.65 -11.68
CA MET A 1 -16.51 -14.12 -12.46
C MET A 1 -15.24 -14.31 -11.63
N PRO A 2 -14.04 -14.36 -12.22
CA PRO A 2 -12.82 -14.54 -11.44
C PRO A 2 -12.61 -13.32 -10.55
N LYS A 3 -12.44 -13.56 -9.24
CA LYS A 3 -12.05 -12.55 -8.27
C LYS A 3 -10.53 -12.33 -8.31
N ILE A 4 -10.06 -11.19 -7.81
CA ILE A 4 -8.64 -10.94 -7.52
C ILE A 4 -8.46 -11.07 -6.01
N LYS A 5 -7.71 -12.09 -5.58
CA LYS A 5 -7.38 -12.31 -4.17
C LYS A 5 -6.18 -11.43 -3.78
N ALA A 6 -6.45 -10.38 -3.02
CA ALA A 6 -5.48 -9.40 -2.58
C ALA A 6 -5.04 -9.64 -1.13
N ALA A 7 -3.74 -9.54 -0.89
CA ALA A 7 -3.14 -9.47 0.44
C ALA A 7 -2.58 -8.06 0.72
N ILE A 8 -2.53 -7.66 1.99
CA ILE A 8 -2.03 -6.34 2.40
C ILE A 8 -0.88 -6.49 3.38
N ILE A 9 0.23 -5.78 3.15
CA ILE A 9 1.32 -5.60 4.11
C ILE A 9 1.27 -4.16 4.64
N GLY A 10 1.10 -4.01 5.95
CA GLY A 10 0.95 -2.70 6.61
C GLY A 10 -0.50 -2.21 6.51
N VAL A 11 -1.28 -2.40 7.57
CA VAL A 11 -2.69 -2.02 7.66
C VAL A 11 -2.81 -0.57 8.12
N GLY A 12 -2.15 0.34 7.39
CA GLY A 12 -2.11 1.78 7.66
C GLY A 12 -3.28 2.57 7.06
N ASN A 13 -3.13 3.89 6.97
CA ASN A 13 -4.11 4.79 6.32
C ASN A 13 -4.35 4.44 4.85
N CYS A 14 -3.31 4.05 4.10
CA CYS A 14 -3.44 3.64 2.70
C CYS A 14 -4.27 2.35 2.57
N ALA A 15 -4.01 1.35 3.42
CA ALA A 15 -4.81 0.13 3.47
C ALA A 15 -6.27 0.43 3.82
N SER A 16 -6.50 1.32 4.80
CA SER A 16 -7.84 1.75 5.17
C SER A 16 -8.59 2.41 4.01
N ALA A 17 -7.95 3.32 3.28
CA ALA A 17 -8.54 3.94 2.10
C ALA A 17 -8.79 2.95 0.95
N LEU A 18 -7.88 1.98 0.75
CA LEU A 18 -8.03 0.93 -0.26
C LEU A 18 -9.23 0.04 0.03
N VAL A 19 -9.30 -0.52 1.26
CA VAL A 19 -10.39 -1.41 1.65
C VAL A 19 -11.73 -0.67 1.58
N GLN A 20 -11.82 0.53 2.15
CA GLN A 20 -13.02 1.36 2.04
C GLN A 20 -13.38 1.68 0.59
N GLY A 21 -12.41 1.99 -0.27
CA GLY A 21 -12.60 2.29 -1.69
C GLY A 21 -13.22 1.13 -2.47
N VAL A 22 -12.76 -0.10 -2.22
CA VAL A 22 -13.37 -1.30 -2.81
C VAL A 22 -14.84 -1.40 -2.43
N TYR A 23 -15.18 -1.24 -1.15
CA TYR A 23 -16.57 -1.34 -0.69
C TYR A 23 -17.44 -0.16 -1.11
N PHE A 24 -16.86 1.04 -1.25
CA PHE A 24 -17.57 2.23 -1.69
C PHE A 24 -17.99 2.14 -3.16
N TYR A 25 -17.15 1.55 -4.01
CA TYR A 25 -17.38 1.46 -5.45
C TYR A 25 -17.78 0.05 -5.93
N LYS A 26 -17.98 -0.93 -5.05
CA LYS A 26 -18.21 -2.34 -5.43
C LYS A 26 -19.38 -2.55 -6.40
N ASP A 27 -20.40 -1.70 -6.32
CA ASP A 27 -21.65 -1.78 -7.10
C ASP A 27 -21.72 -0.70 -8.21
N VAL A 28 -20.63 0.02 -8.47
CA VAL A 28 -20.62 1.06 -9.51
C VAL A 28 -20.79 0.44 -10.90
N ASP A 29 -21.50 1.11 -11.80
CA ASP A 29 -21.60 0.65 -13.18
C ASP A 29 -20.25 0.75 -13.91
N ASP A 30 -19.96 -0.22 -14.76
CA ASP A 30 -18.71 -0.34 -15.53
C ASP A 30 -18.36 0.93 -16.35
N ASN A 31 -19.38 1.68 -16.79
CA ASN A 31 -19.23 2.87 -17.64
C ASN A 31 -19.29 4.20 -16.86
N THR A 32 -19.45 4.14 -15.54
CA THR A 32 -19.54 5.35 -14.72
C THR A 32 -18.16 5.95 -14.52
N PHE A 33 -18.07 7.28 -14.66
CA PHE A 33 -16.86 7.99 -14.28
C PHE A 33 -16.68 7.96 -12.77
N VAL A 34 -15.57 7.40 -12.31
CA VAL A 34 -15.20 7.35 -10.89
C VAL A 34 -13.93 8.16 -10.67
N PRO A 35 -13.97 9.25 -9.88
CA PRO A 35 -12.78 10.04 -9.57
C PRO A 35 -11.66 9.17 -8.97
N GLY A 36 -10.52 9.13 -9.65
CA GLY A 36 -9.34 8.38 -9.21
C GLY A 36 -9.18 6.98 -9.78
N LEU A 37 -10.20 6.45 -10.45
CA LEU A 37 -10.09 5.22 -11.23
C LEU A 37 -10.07 5.57 -12.71
N MET A 38 -9.11 5.00 -13.45
CA MET A 38 -9.11 5.12 -14.91
C MET A 38 -10.32 4.39 -15.51
N HIS A 39 -10.65 3.22 -14.95
CA HIS A 39 -11.78 2.40 -15.35
C HIS A 39 -12.35 1.70 -14.10
N PRO A 40 -13.69 1.66 -13.92
CA PRO A 40 -14.30 0.79 -12.92
C PRO A 40 -14.03 -0.70 -13.18
N ARG A 41 -13.92 -1.09 -14.46
CA ARG A 41 -13.49 -2.42 -14.90
C ARG A 41 -12.20 -2.35 -15.73
N LEU A 42 -11.16 -3.04 -15.30
CA LEU A 42 -9.88 -3.14 -15.99
C LEU A 42 -9.54 -4.61 -16.29
N GLY A 43 -9.26 -4.93 -17.55
CA GLY A 43 -8.85 -6.28 -17.94
C GLY A 43 -9.87 -7.37 -17.62
N GLY A 44 -11.16 -7.02 -17.56
CA GLY A 44 -12.25 -7.93 -17.18
C GLY A 44 -12.58 -7.93 -15.68
N TYR A 45 -11.76 -7.29 -14.84
CA TYR A 45 -11.96 -7.23 -13.38
C TYR A 45 -12.60 -5.91 -12.97
N HIS A 46 -13.74 -5.98 -12.29
CA HIS A 46 -14.40 -4.86 -11.65
C HIS A 46 -13.69 -4.49 -10.34
N VAL A 47 -13.83 -3.25 -9.87
CA VAL A 47 -13.35 -2.86 -8.53
C VAL A 47 -13.93 -3.76 -7.43
N GLY A 48 -15.18 -4.18 -7.56
CA GLY A 48 -15.86 -5.10 -6.64
C GLY A 48 -15.37 -6.56 -6.74
N ASP A 49 -14.57 -6.91 -7.75
CA ASP A 49 -13.98 -8.26 -7.87
C ASP A 49 -12.73 -8.43 -6.98
N ILE A 50 -12.27 -7.38 -6.30
CA ILE A 50 -11.16 -7.45 -5.34
C ILE A 50 -11.65 -8.07 -4.03
N GLU A 51 -11.04 -9.17 -3.65
CA GLU A 51 -11.30 -9.90 -2.41
C GLU A 51 -10.05 -9.91 -1.55
N PHE A 52 -10.13 -9.34 -0.35
CA PHE A 52 -9.02 -9.39 0.59
C PHE A 52 -8.97 -10.79 1.22
N VAL A 53 -7.80 -11.44 1.20
CA VAL A 53 -7.63 -12.81 1.71
C VAL A 53 -6.58 -12.94 2.80
N ALA A 54 -5.68 -11.97 2.93
CA ALA A 54 -4.67 -11.94 3.98
C ALA A 54 -4.27 -10.50 4.30
N ALA A 55 -3.89 -10.24 5.54
CA ALA A 55 -3.34 -8.96 5.95
C ALA A 55 -2.24 -9.17 7.00
N PHE A 56 -1.21 -8.33 6.96
CA PHE A 56 -0.07 -8.39 7.87
C PHE A 56 0.18 -7.02 8.49
N ASP A 57 0.34 -7.00 9.80
CA ASP A 57 0.77 -5.82 10.55
C ASP A 57 1.69 -6.21 11.71
N ILE A 58 2.23 -5.22 12.40
CA ILE A 58 3.10 -5.39 13.56
C ILE A 58 2.52 -4.75 14.82
N ASP A 59 1.56 -3.82 14.68
CA ASP A 59 0.96 -3.10 15.78
C ASP A 59 0.05 -4.03 16.60
N LYS A 60 0.25 -4.04 17.92
CA LYS A 60 -0.57 -4.81 18.86
C LYS A 60 -2.05 -4.46 18.83
N ASN A 61 -2.39 -3.25 18.38
CA ASN A 61 -3.78 -2.82 18.27
C ASN A 61 -4.48 -3.36 17.02
N LYS A 62 -3.73 -3.96 16.08
CA LYS A 62 -4.24 -4.44 14.79
C LYS A 62 -4.13 -5.95 14.66
N VAL A 63 -3.00 -6.53 15.06
CA VAL A 63 -2.76 -7.97 14.99
C VAL A 63 -3.83 -8.73 15.80
N GLY A 64 -4.43 -9.75 15.18
CA GLY A 64 -5.50 -10.56 15.75
C GLY A 64 -6.93 -10.02 15.53
N LEU A 65 -7.08 -8.83 14.96
CA LEU A 65 -8.39 -8.29 14.59
C LEU A 65 -8.76 -8.66 13.15
N ASP A 66 -10.05 -8.64 12.85
CA ASP A 66 -10.51 -8.68 11.47
C ASP A 66 -10.07 -7.42 10.71
N LEU A 67 -9.73 -7.56 9.43
CA LEU A 67 -9.28 -6.46 8.58
C LEU A 67 -10.32 -5.32 8.53
N SER A 68 -11.62 -5.60 8.57
CA SER A 68 -12.67 -4.55 8.62
C SER A 68 -12.59 -3.68 9.87
N GLN A 69 -12.02 -4.19 10.96
CA GLN A 69 -11.85 -3.48 12.23
C GLN A 69 -10.47 -2.83 12.29
N ALA A 70 -9.43 -3.56 11.91
CA ALA A 70 -8.04 -3.12 12.00
C ALA A 70 -7.76 -1.84 11.18
N ILE A 71 -8.43 -1.67 10.03
CA ILE A 71 -8.29 -0.47 9.19
C ILE A 71 -8.74 0.82 9.90
N PHE A 72 -9.54 0.73 10.95
CA PHE A 72 -10.02 1.86 11.75
C PHE A 72 -9.30 1.99 13.10
N GLN A 73 -8.40 1.07 13.43
CA GLN A 73 -7.64 1.15 14.68
C GLN A 73 -6.58 2.23 14.61
N LYS A 74 -6.42 2.94 15.73
CA LYS A 74 -5.31 3.87 15.90
C LYS A 74 -3.97 3.14 15.65
N PRO A 75 -2.97 3.83 15.06
CA PRO A 75 -2.94 5.26 14.76
C PRO A 75 -3.54 5.66 13.40
N ASN A 76 -4.30 4.78 12.73
CA ASN A 76 -5.01 5.18 11.51
C ASN A 76 -5.99 6.32 11.82
N CYS A 77 -6.05 7.28 10.90
CA CYS A 77 -6.81 8.52 11.05
C CYS A 77 -7.34 9.04 9.70
N THR A 78 -7.30 8.23 8.64
CA THR A 78 -7.92 8.59 7.37
C THR A 78 -9.44 8.75 7.51
N LEU A 79 -10.05 9.49 6.58
CA LEU A 79 -11.50 9.69 6.56
C LEU A 79 -12.21 8.34 6.47
N ARG A 80 -13.26 8.16 7.27
CA ARG A 80 -14.21 7.06 7.09
C ARG A 80 -15.29 7.50 6.10
N PHE A 81 -15.31 6.88 4.92
CA PHE A 81 -16.24 7.21 3.83
C PHE A 81 -17.05 6.01 3.34
N ALA A 82 -16.77 4.81 3.84
CA ALA A 82 -17.55 3.61 3.56
C ALA A 82 -17.66 2.72 4.81
N ASP A 83 -18.75 1.97 4.89
CA ASP A 83 -18.89 0.87 5.82
C ASP A 83 -18.30 -0.40 5.20
N VAL A 84 -17.49 -1.11 5.99
CA VAL A 84 -16.82 -2.35 5.57
C VAL A 84 -17.44 -3.50 6.38
N PRO A 85 -18.06 -4.49 5.74
CA PRO A 85 -18.60 -5.65 6.45
C PRO A 85 -17.46 -6.48 7.05
N HIS A 86 -17.78 -7.36 8.00
CA HIS A 86 -16.82 -8.31 8.53
C HIS A 86 -16.26 -9.18 7.39
N LEU A 87 -14.93 -9.24 7.28
CA LEU A 87 -14.27 -9.87 6.13
C LEU A 87 -13.89 -11.33 6.39
N GLY A 88 -13.77 -11.74 7.65
CA GLY A 88 -13.19 -13.02 8.03
C GLY A 88 -11.69 -13.11 7.74
N VAL A 89 -11.01 -11.96 7.67
CA VAL A 89 -9.57 -11.85 7.36
C VAL A 89 -8.86 -11.34 8.59
N GLU A 90 -8.26 -12.23 9.36
CA GLU A 90 -7.45 -11.85 10.52
C GLU A 90 -6.17 -11.13 10.08
N VAL A 91 -5.85 -10.01 10.73
CA VAL A 91 -4.56 -9.34 10.56
C VAL A 91 -3.50 -10.13 11.31
N MET A 92 -2.63 -10.79 10.56
CA MET A 92 -1.58 -11.64 11.09
C MET A 92 -0.33 -10.85 11.45
N ARG A 93 0.48 -11.42 12.34
CA ARG A 93 1.75 -10.85 12.74
C ARG A 93 2.78 -10.96 11.61
N GLY A 94 3.07 -9.85 10.95
CA GLY A 94 4.07 -9.76 9.88
C GLY A 94 5.51 -9.63 10.38
N MET A 95 6.49 -9.56 9.48
CA MET A 95 7.87 -9.26 9.85
C MET A 95 8.06 -7.76 10.12
N THR A 96 8.84 -7.43 11.15
CA THR A 96 9.11 -6.04 11.56
C THR A 96 10.30 -5.42 10.83
N HIS A 97 11.48 -6.06 10.86
CA HIS A 97 12.73 -5.51 10.35
C HIS A 97 12.94 -4.02 10.72
N ASP A 98 13.18 -3.17 9.72
CA ASP A 98 13.43 -1.73 9.83
C ASP A 98 12.16 -0.87 9.71
N SER A 99 10.98 -1.48 9.83
CA SER A 99 9.69 -0.78 9.63
C SER A 99 9.25 0.11 10.80
N ILE A 100 10.02 0.19 11.89
CA ILE A 100 9.76 1.11 13.01
C ILE A 100 10.95 2.07 13.16
N GLY A 101 10.81 3.25 12.57
CA GLY A 101 11.71 4.38 12.79
C GLY A 101 11.63 4.91 14.23
N LYS A 102 12.61 5.72 14.62
CA LYS A 102 12.71 6.38 15.94
C LYS A 102 11.40 7.03 16.36
N TYR A 103 10.74 7.78 15.46
CA TYR A 103 9.52 8.51 15.81
C TYR A 103 8.26 7.65 15.90
N LEU A 104 8.28 6.45 15.28
CA LEU A 104 7.17 5.51 15.37
C LEU A 104 7.22 4.64 16.62
N ARG A 105 8.35 4.54 17.33
CA ARG A 105 8.51 3.67 18.51
C ARG A 105 7.53 3.98 19.64
N ASP A 106 7.20 5.26 19.83
CA ASP A 106 6.31 5.70 20.89
C ASP A 106 4.82 5.67 20.45
N VAL A 107 4.56 5.45 19.16
CA VAL A 107 3.21 5.41 18.58
C VAL A 107 2.75 3.99 18.31
N VAL A 108 3.63 3.15 17.78
CA VAL A 108 3.36 1.77 17.40
C VAL A 108 4.07 0.83 18.36
N VAL A 109 3.27 0.09 19.12
CA VAL A 109 3.79 -0.96 20.01
C VAL A 109 3.68 -2.29 19.28
N LYS A 110 4.83 -2.94 19.07
CA LYS A 110 4.90 -4.24 18.41
C LYS A 110 4.11 -5.29 19.20
N HIS A 111 3.32 -6.10 18.50
CA HIS A 111 2.66 -7.25 19.09
C HIS A 111 3.68 -8.35 19.44
N ASP A 112 3.50 -8.99 20.59
CA ASP A 112 4.50 -9.90 21.19
C ASP A 112 4.56 -11.28 20.52
N SER A 113 3.56 -11.62 19.70
CA SER A 113 3.54 -12.89 18.96
C SER A 113 4.69 -12.98 17.94
N PRO A 114 5.13 -14.21 17.60
CA PRO A 114 6.09 -14.42 16.52
C PRO A 114 5.50 -14.05 15.16
N THR A 115 6.37 -13.69 14.24
CA THR A 115 6.01 -13.52 12.83
C THR A 115 5.49 -14.84 12.25
N VAL A 116 4.37 -14.79 11.53
CA VAL A 116 3.84 -15.96 10.80
C VAL A 116 4.72 -16.30 9.59
N ASP A 117 4.60 -17.52 9.06
CA ASP A 117 5.18 -17.85 7.75
C ASP A 117 4.39 -17.14 6.64
N VAL A 118 4.87 -15.98 6.23
CA VAL A 118 4.18 -15.12 5.24
C VAL A 118 4.07 -15.82 3.89
N ALA A 119 5.09 -16.57 3.47
CA ALA A 119 5.05 -17.28 2.20
C ALA A 119 3.99 -18.40 2.22
N ASP A 120 3.91 -19.17 3.31
CA ASP A 120 2.89 -20.21 3.47
C ASP A 120 1.48 -19.62 3.55
N VAL A 121 1.30 -18.51 4.27
CA VAL A 121 0.01 -17.81 4.33
C VAL A 121 -0.44 -17.31 2.96
N LEU A 122 0.44 -16.65 2.20
CA LEU A 122 0.11 -16.17 0.85
C LEU A 122 -0.27 -17.33 -0.08
N LYS A 123 0.46 -18.45 0.02
CA LYS A 123 0.21 -19.65 -0.78
C LYS A 123 -1.10 -20.36 -0.39
N SER A 124 -1.35 -20.56 0.90
CA SER A 124 -2.53 -21.27 1.42
C SER A 124 -3.83 -20.50 1.21
N THR A 125 -3.78 -19.17 1.28
CA THR A 125 -4.93 -18.29 0.95
C THR A 125 -5.16 -18.19 -0.57
N GLY A 126 -4.14 -18.55 -1.36
CA GLY A 126 -4.14 -18.44 -2.81
C GLY A 126 -4.15 -16.98 -3.26
N ALA A 127 -3.38 -16.12 -2.59
CA ALA A 127 -3.28 -14.71 -2.93
C ALA A 127 -2.69 -14.53 -4.33
N ASP A 128 -3.40 -13.81 -5.19
CA ASP A 128 -2.96 -13.46 -6.54
C ASP A 128 -1.97 -12.30 -6.51
N VAL A 129 -2.22 -11.33 -5.62
CA VAL A 129 -1.42 -10.11 -5.48
C VAL A 129 -1.28 -9.71 -4.01
N VAL A 130 -0.11 -9.18 -3.64
CA VAL A 130 0.13 -8.54 -2.34
C VAL A 130 0.53 -7.08 -2.53
N VAL A 131 -0.08 -6.19 -1.74
CA VAL A 131 0.17 -4.75 -1.77
C VAL A 131 1.00 -4.34 -0.56
N ASN A 132 2.13 -3.67 -0.80
CA ASN A 132 3.05 -3.19 0.21
C ASN A 132 2.76 -1.72 0.58
N PHE A 133 2.36 -1.48 1.83
CA PHE A 133 2.16 -0.16 2.45
C PHE A 133 2.99 -0.01 3.73
N LEU A 134 4.18 -0.60 3.78
CA LEU A 134 5.12 -0.36 4.87
C LEU A 134 5.49 1.14 5.00
N PRO A 135 6.01 1.58 6.15
CA PRO A 135 6.51 2.94 6.29
C PRO A 135 7.67 3.26 5.32
N VAL A 136 7.78 4.52 4.91
CA VAL A 136 8.92 5.00 4.11
C VAL A 136 10.24 4.67 4.82
N GLY A 137 11.23 4.17 4.07
CA GLY A 137 12.54 3.77 4.62
C GLY A 137 12.65 2.31 5.06
N SER A 138 11.56 1.53 5.01
CA SER A 138 11.53 0.10 5.36
C SER A 138 12.18 -0.78 4.28
N GLU A 139 13.48 -0.60 4.01
CA GLU A 139 14.19 -1.22 2.90
C GLU A 139 14.39 -2.73 3.10
N SER A 140 14.90 -3.13 4.26
CA SER A 140 15.16 -4.54 4.61
C SER A 140 13.85 -5.30 4.72
N ALA A 141 12.83 -4.69 5.34
CA ALA A 141 11.50 -5.26 5.42
C ALA A 141 10.90 -5.49 4.03
N THR A 142 10.94 -4.49 3.15
CA THR A 142 10.38 -4.60 1.80
C THR A 142 11.08 -5.69 0.98
N LYS A 143 12.40 -5.74 1.00
CA LYS A 143 13.16 -6.80 0.31
C LYS A 143 12.83 -8.18 0.85
N TRP A 144 12.68 -8.32 2.17
CA TRP A 144 12.26 -9.58 2.80
C TRP A 144 10.86 -10.00 2.36
N TYR A 145 9.88 -9.10 2.35
CA TYR A 145 8.52 -9.40 1.86
C TYR A 145 8.47 -9.72 0.37
N VAL A 146 9.30 -9.08 -0.45
CA VAL A 146 9.47 -9.42 -1.86
C VAL A 146 9.92 -10.88 -2.01
N GLU A 147 10.89 -11.33 -1.20
CA GLU A 147 11.32 -12.74 -1.19
C GLU A 147 10.17 -13.68 -0.79
N GLN A 148 9.35 -13.32 0.21
CA GLN A 148 8.19 -14.13 0.60
C GLN A 148 7.15 -14.23 -0.52
N ALA A 149 6.86 -13.12 -1.21
CA ALA A 149 5.92 -13.11 -2.34
C ALA A 149 6.43 -13.95 -3.52
N LEU A 150 7.73 -13.88 -3.82
CA LEU A 150 8.36 -14.71 -4.86
C LEU A 150 8.28 -16.21 -4.51
N MET A 151 8.49 -16.58 -3.24
CA MET A 151 8.35 -17.97 -2.77
C MET A 151 6.91 -18.48 -2.87
N ALA A 152 5.92 -17.60 -2.64
CA ALA A 152 4.50 -17.92 -2.76
C ALA A 152 4.00 -17.92 -4.21
N GLY A 153 4.74 -17.32 -5.15
CA GLY A 153 4.29 -17.11 -6.53
C GLY A 153 3.25 -15.99 -6.67
N THR A 154 3.20 -15.05 -5.73
CA THR A 154 2.18 -13.99 -5.63
C THR A 154 2.70 -12.69 -6.25
N GLY A 155 1.89 -12.03 -7.09
CA GLY A 155 2.22 -10.73 -7.68
C GLY A 155 2.47 -9.66 -6.62
N PHE A 156 3.34 -8.69 -6.89
CA PHE A 156 3.74 -7.69 -5.89
C PHE A 156 3.45 -6.26 -6.34
N VAL A 157 2.73 -5.48 -5.53
CA VAL A 157 2.50 -4.05 -5.75
C VAL A 157 3.24 -3.26 -4.67
N ASN A 158 4.33 -2.59 -5.05
CA ASN A 158 5.15 -1.81 -4.14
C ASN A 158 4.64 -0.36 -4.03
N GLY A 159 3.90 -0.07 -2.96
CA GLY A 159 3.28 1.24 -2.74
C GLY A 159 4.21 2.30 -2.15
N ILE A 160 5.47 1.98 -1.86
CA ILE A 160 6.38 2.83 -1.08
C ILE A 160 7.65 3.15 -1.90
N PRO A 161 8.43 4.20 -1.55
CA PRO A 161 9.59 4.63 -2.33
C PRO A 161 10.87 3.81 -2.06
N VAL A 162 10.74 2.51 -1.77
CA VAL A 162 11.88 1.57 -1.75
C VAL A 162 12.05 1.01 -3.15
N PHE A 163 13.28 1.04 -3.67
CA PHE A 163 13.54 0.65 -5.05
C PHE A 163 13.56 -0.86 -5.21
N ILE A 164 12.58 -1.38 -5.94
CA ILE A 164 12.45 -2.79 -6.31
C ILE A 164 12.14 -2.86 -7.80
N ALA A 165 10.94 -2.44 -8.21
CA ALA A 165 10.46 -2.57 -9.58
C ALA A 165 11.30 -1.78 -10.59
N ARG A 166 11.92 -0.67 -10.17
CA ARG A 166 12.81 0.12 -11.04
C ARG A 166 14.21 -0.50 -11.22
N GLU A 167 14.61 -1.42 -10.36
CA GLU A 167 15.95 -2.00 -10.39
C GLU A 167 16.01 -3.21 -11.32
N LYS A 168 16.96 -3.17 -12.26
CA LYS A 168 17.13 -4.25 -13.26
C LYS A 168 17.30 -5.64 -12.64
N ARG A 169 18.04 -5.73 -11.52
CA ARG A 169 18.24 -6.99 -10.79
C ARG A 169 16.92 -7.61 -10.35
N TRP A 170 16.04 -6.82 -9.75
CA TRP A 170 14.73 -7.31 -9.28
C TRP A 170 13.82 -7.65 -10.46
N GLN A 171 13.80 -6.82 -11.51
CA GLN A 171 13.05 -7.14 -12.74
C GLN A 171 13.41 -8.52 -13.30
N GLU A 172 14.71 -8.85 -13.37
CA GLU A 172 15.19 -10.16 -13.82
C GLU A 172 14.78 -11.31 -12.88
N ILE A 173 14.78 -11.08 -11.57
CA ILE A 173 14.34 -12.07 -10.57
C ILE A 173 12.84 -12.36 -10.71
N PHE A 174 12.00 -11.32 -10.76
CA PHE A 174 10.55 -11.46 -10.94
C PHE A 174 10.21 -12.16 -12.26
N ALA A 175 10.88 -11.79 -13.36
CA ALA A 175 10.70 -12.45 -14.65
C ALA A 175 11.07 -13.95 -14.62
N LYS A 176 12.15 -14.34 -13.94
CA LYS A 176 12.55 -15.75 -13.78
C LYS A 176 11.53 -16.57 -13.00
N HIS A 177 10.85 -15.96 -12.03
CA HIS A 177 9.81 -16.64 -11.24
C HIS A 177 8.43 -16.59 -11.91
N ASN A 178 8.29 -15.91 -13.06
CA ASN A 178 7.02 -15.68 -13.74
C ASN A 178 5.97 -14.99 -12.82
N VAL A 179 6.42 -14.04 -12.00
CA VAL A 179 5.59 -13.27 -11.06
C VAL A 179 5.61 -11.80 -11.48
N PRO A 180 4.46 -11.11 -11.56
CA PRO A 180 4.41 -9.70 -11.90
C PRO A 180 4.80 -8.80 -10.73
N ILE A 181 5.40 -7.65 -11.03
CA ILE A 181 5.63 -6.56 -10.08
C ILE A 181 5.16 -5.22 -10.66
N ILE A 182 4.49 -4.42 -9.83
CA ILE A 182 4.16 -3.01 -10.10
C ILE A 182 4.76 -2.15 -9.00
N GLY A 183 5.51 -1.12 -9.37
CA GLY A 183 6.18 -0.22 -8.44
C GLY A 183 7.15 0.71 -9.18
N ASP A 184 7.89 1.56 -8.49
CA ASP A 184 7.86 1.81 -7.04
C ASP A 184 7.14 3.14 -6.76
N ASP A 185 6.72 3.36 -5.51
CA ASP A 185 6.09 4.59 -5.03
C ASP A 185 4.73 4.92 -5.69
N VAL A 186 3.63 4.66 -4.97
CA VAL A 186 2.29 4.92 -5.51
C VAL A 186 2.06 6.43 -5.69
N LYS A 187 1.49 6.81 -6.83
CA LYS A 187 1.17 8.22 -7.09
C LYS A 187 -0.12 8.64 -6.42
N SER A 188 -0.11 9.82 -5.82
CA SER A 188 -1.33 10.58 -5.56
C SER A 188 -1.90 11.14 -6.87
N GLN A 189 -3.22 11.29 -6.95
CA GLN A 189 -3.90 11.87 -8.12
C GLN A 189 -3.42 13.32 -8.37
N VAL A 190 -3.57 14.17 -7.36
CA VAL A 190 -3.13 15.57 -7.37
C VAL A 190 -2.45 15.88 -6.04
N GLY A 191 -1.12 15.87 -6.05
CA GLY A 191 -0.27 16.20 -4.90
C GLY A 191 0.66 17.40 -5.18
N ALA A 192 1.38 17.84 -4.15
CA ALA A 192 2.28 19.00 -4.24
C ALA A 192 3.30 18.86 -5.38
N THR A 193 3.92 17.68 -5.52
CA THR A 193 4.93 17.40 -6.54
C THR A 193 4.43 17.57 -7.97
N ILE A 194 3.23 17.06 -8.30
CA ILE A 194 2.69 17.19 -9.67
C ILE A 194 2.24 18.62 -9.95
N LEU A 195 1.64 19.29 -8.97
CA LEU A 195 1.25 20.70 -9.09
C LEU A 195 2.47 21.59 -9.34
N HIS A 196 3.50 21.44 -8.52
CA HIS A 196 4.77 22.18 -8.65
C HIS A 196 5.44 21.91 -10.00
N ARG A 197 5.46 20.66 -10.46
CA ARG A 197 5.99 20.27 -11.78
C ARG A 197 5.24 20.94 -12.93
N VAL A 198 3.90 20.94 -12.89
CA VAL A 198 3.06 21.56 -13.93
C VAL A 198 3.33 23.07 -13.99
N LEU A 199 3.36 23.75 -12.84
CA LEU A 199 3.66 25.19 -12.77
C LEU A 199 5.08 25.50 -13.25
N THR A 200 6.07 24.73 -12.81
CA THR A 200 7.47 24.86 -13.23
C THR A 200 7.61 24.70 -14.74
N LYS A 201 6.95 23.68 -15.32
CA LYS A 201 6.93 23.47 -16.77
C LYS A 201 6.28 24.64 -17.51
N LEU A 202 5.16 25.15 -17.01
CA LEU A 202 4.48 26.30 -17.62
C LEU A 202 5.39 27.53 -17.69
N PHE A 203 6.14 27.82 -16.63
CA PHE A 203 7.09 28.95 -16.63
C PHE A 203 8.15 28.78 -17.72
N VAL A 204 8.75 27.59 -17.81
CA VAL A 204 9.74 27.26 -18.85
C VAL A 204 9.14 27.40 -20.26
N ASP A 205 7.95 26.84 -20.48
CA ASP A 205 7.25 26.88 -21.77
C ASP A 205 6.88 28.31 -22.20
N ARG A 206 6.79 29.25 -21.25
CA ARG A 206 6.51 30.67 -21.49
C ARG A 206 7.77 31.55 -21.48
N GLY A 207 8.97 30.95 -21.42
CA GLY A 207 10.24 31.69 -21.40
C GLY A 207 10.48 32.45 -20.10
N VAL A 208 9.79 32.11 -19.02
CA VAL A 208 9.96 32.74 -17.71
C VAL A 208 11.04 31.99 -16.92
N LYS A 209 12.09 32.72 -16.54
CA LYS A 209 13.17 32.17 -15.70
C LYS A 209 12.70 32.02 -14.25
N ILE A 210 12.87 30.82 -13.69
CA ILE A 210 12.61 30.55 -12.27
C ILE A 210 13.88 30.84 -11.48
N GLU A 211 13.87 31.89 -10.65
CA GLU A 211 15.02 32.24 -9.80
C GLU A 211 15.02 31.45 -8.49
N ARG A 212 13.84 31.24 -7.89
CA ARG A 212 13.67 30.59 -6.57
C ARG A 212 12.34 29.86 -6.51
N SER A 213 12.30 28.74 -5.79
CA SER A 213 11.07 28.03 -5.47
C SER A 213 11.22 27.28 -4.15
N TYR A 214 10.14 27.16 -3.40
CA TYR A 214 10.09 26.38 -2.17
C TYR A 214 8.75 25.65 -2.07
N GLN A 215 8.72 24.54 -1.35
CA GLN A 215 7.53 23.74 -1.09
C GLN A 215 7.53 23.34 0.37
N LEU A 216 6.45 23.62 1.08
CA LEU A 216 6.25 23.23 2.48
C LEU A 216 5.05 22.29 2.54
N ASN A 217 5.23 21.13 3.16
CA ASN A 217 4.18 20.14 3.34
C ASN A 217 3.96 19.92 4.85
N PHE A 218 2.70 19.84 5.25
CA PHE A 218 2.29 19.53 6.62
C PHE A 218 1.28 18.39 6.59
N GLY A 219 1.36 17.50 7.56
CA GLY A 219 0.44 16.38 7.69
C GLY A 219 0.40 15.87 9.13
N GLY A 220 -0.71 15.22 9.49
CA GLY A 220 -1.00 14.78 10.86
C GLY A 220 -1.20 13.27 10.98
N ASN A 221 -0.46 12.48 10.19
CA ASN A 221 -0.54 11.03 10.21
C ASN A 221 0.85 10.40 10.48
N THR A 222 0.88 9.07 10.66
CA THR A 222 2.11 8.33 10.95
C THR A 222 3.12 8.33 9.81
N ASP A 223 2.68 8.45 8.56
CA ASP A 223 3.57 8.54 7.41
C ASP A 223 4.36 9.86 7.42
N PHE A 224 3.68 10.99 7.63
CA PHE A 224 4.33 12.29 7.82
C PHE A 224 5.26 12.28 9.04
N LEU A 225 4.84 11.68 10.16
CA LEU A 225 5.67 11.56 11.35
C LEU A 225 6.94 10.75 11.08
N ASN A 226 6.83 9.65 10.34
CA ASN A 226 7.96 8.82 9.94
C ASN A 226 8.92 9.58 9.00
N MET A 227 8.40 10.37 8.06
CA MET A 227 9.21 11.19 7.15
C MET A 227 9.93 12.37 7.81
N LEU A 228 9.62 12.70 9.08
CA LEU A 228 10.42 13.67 9.85
C LEU A 228 11.79 13.09 10.27
N GLU A 229 11.93 11.77 10.23
CA GLU A 229 13.21 11.10 10.45
C GLU A 229 14.15 11.41 9.28
N ARG A 230 15.30 12.01 9.61
CA ARG A 230 16.36 12.39 8.67
C ARG A 230 17.64 11.66 9.01
#